data_AF-A0A356E6U9-F1
#
_entry.id   AF-A0A356E6U9-F1
#
_cell.length_a   1.000
_cell.length_b   1.000
_cell.length_c   1.000
_cell.angle_alpha   90.00
_cell.angle_beta   90.00
_cell.angle_gamma   90.00
#
_symmetry.space_group_name_H-M   'P 1'
#
loop_
_entity.id
_entity.type
_entity.pdbx_description
1 polymer ?
#
loop_
_entity_poly.entity_id
_entity_poly.type
_entity_poly.pdbx_seq_one_letter_code
_entity_poly.pdbx_strand_id
1 'polypeptide(L)'
;REVAVPAALSAYLGVTEPAMYGINLKYRFPMLCAMTGSACAALICGFSGVLASSIGVGGLPGILSIQHQFWGTFAIAMLIAIAVPVALTVIMYKRKMAAGEIE
;
A
#
# COMPACT_ATOMS: atom_id res chain seq x y z
N ARG A 1 16.10 11.25 1.34
CA ARG A 1 16.27 9.80 1.04
C ARG A 1 16.58 8.99 2.30
N GLU A 2 17.39 9.51 3.22
CA GLU A 2 17.76 8.85 4.49
C GLU A 2 16.57 8.45 5.37
N VAL A 3 15.48 9.21 5.37
CA VAL A 3 14.26 8.90 6.13
C VAL A 3 13.35 7.88 5.42
N ALA A 4 13.46 7.76 4.08
CA ALA A 4 12.52 6.98 3.29
C ALA A 4 12.71 5.46 3.43
N VAL A 5 13.96 5.00 3.48
CA VAL A 5 14.31 3.58 3.62
C VAL A 5 13.86 3.01 4.98
N PRO A 6 14.20 3.61 6.14
CA PRO A 6 13.77 3.09 7.44
C PRO A 6 12.25 3.20 7.62
N ALA A 7 11.62 4.26 7.11
CA ALA A 7 10.16 4.40 7.15
C ALA A 7 9.46 3.31 6.31
N ALA A 8 9.98 2.98 5.13
CA ALA A 8 9.44 1.90 4.30
C ALA A 8 9.60 0.52 4.95
N LEU A 9 10.77 0.22 5.52
CA LEU A 9 11.01 -1.02 6.28
C LEU A 9 10.05 -1.15 7.47
N SER A 10 9.86 -0.08 8.24
CA SER A 10 8.90 -0.01 9.35
C SER A 10 7.48 -0.32 8.86
N ALA A 11 7.06 0.29 7.76
CA ALA A 11 5.73 0.07 7.18
C ALA A 11 5.53 -1.38 6.74
N TYR A 12 6.55 -2.01 6.15
CA TYR A 12 6.52 -3.41 5.79
C TYR A 12 6.42 -4.36 6.98
N LEU A 13 6.94 -3.97 8.15
CA LEU A 13 6.80 -4.71 9.40
C LEU A 13 5.46 -4.42 10.13
N GLY A 14 4.57 -3.63 9.53
CA GLY A 14 3.25 -3.30 10.06
C GLY A 14 3.19 -1.98 10.85
N VAL A 15 4.31 -1.28 11.02
CA VAL A 15 4.38 0.02 11.70
C VAL A 15 4.37 1.13 10.65
N THR A 16 3.18 1.60 10.30
CA THR A 16 2.97 2.55 9.19
C THR A 16 3.13 4.02 9.55
N GLU A 17 3.20 4.38 10.84
CA GLU A 17 3.28 5.77 11.30
C GLU A 17 4.44 6.57 10.67
N PRO A 18 5.69 6.10 10.63
CA PRO A 18 6.79 6.88 10.06
C PRO A 18 6.64 7.11 8.55
N ALA A 19 6.05 6.16 7.82
CA ALA A 19 5.81 6.32 6.38
C ALA A 19 4.60 7.24 6.11
N MET A 20 3.53 7.08 6.88
CA MET A 20 2.31 7.84 6.72
C MET A 20 2.53 9.32 7.07
N TYR A 21 3.05 9.60 8.27
CA TYR A 21 3.28 10.96 8.75
C TYR A 21 4.55 11.59 8.17
N GLY A 22 5.60 10.80 7.96
CA GLY A 22 6.88 11.33 7.47
C GLY A 22 6.92 11.63 5.97
N ILE A 23 6.12 10.92 5.15
CA ILE A 23 6.22 10.99 3.68
C ILE A 23 4.86 11.23 3.03
N ASN A 24 3.87 10.37 3.28
CA ASN A 24 2.61 10.38 2.52
C ASN A 24 1.73 11.60 2.83
N LEU A 25 1.62 11.99 4.11
CA LEU A 25 0.79 13.12 4.56
C LEU A 25 1.37 14.49 4.19
N LYS A 26 2.68 14.60 3.98
CA LYS A 26 3.35 15.87 3.62
C LYS A 26 2.73 16.50 2.37
N TYR A 27 2.42 15.67 1.36
CA TYR A 27 1.85 16.14 0.10
C TYR A 27 0.36 15.78 -0.09
N ARG A 28 -0.23 15.02 0.84
CA ARG A 28 -1.62 14.51 0.87
C ARG A 28 -2.05 13.63 -0.33
N PHE A 29 -1.66 13.97 -1.56
CA PHE A 29 -1.96 13.19 -2.76
C PHE A 29 -1.38 11.76 -2.75
N PRO A 30 -0.16 11.48 -2.21
CA PRO A 30 0.36 10.11 -2.16
C PRO A 30 -0.47 9.23 -1.23
N MET A 31 -1.02 9.80 -0.16
CA MET A 31 -1.92 9.10 0.76
C MET A 31 -3.21 8.67 0.06
N LEU A 32 -3.82 9.55 -0.75
CA LEU A 32 -5.02 9.20 -1.53
C LEU A 32 -4.73 8.09 -2.55
N CYS A 33 -3.59 8.17 -3.23
CA CYS A 33 -3.15 7.11 -4.15
C CYS A 33 -2.97 5.77 -3.43
N ALA A 34 -2.35 5.78 -2.24
CA ALA A 34 -2.21 4.60 -1.40
C ALA A 34 -3.57 4.00 -0.99
N MET A 35 -4.51 4.84 -0.54
CA MET A 35 -5.86 4.40 -0.16
C MET A 35 -6.60 3.75 -1.34
N THR A 36 -6.50 4.31 -2.54
CA THR A 36 -7.15 3.73 -3.73
C THR A 36 -6.59 2.36 -4.10
N GLY A 37 -5.27 2.14 -4.00
CA GLY A 37 -4.69 0.81 -4.24
C GLY A 37 -5.11 -0.21 -3.19
N SER A 38 -5.12 0.18 -1.92
CA SER A 38 -5.64 -0.68 -0.83
C SER A 38 -7.11 -1.04 -1.04
N ALA A 39 -7.93 -0.10 -1.52
CA ALA A 39 -9.34 -0.38 -1.84
C ALA A 39 -9.48 -1.39 -2.99
N CYS A 40 -8.71 -1.26 -4.06
CA CYS A 40 -8.70 -2.22 -5.18
C CYS A 40 -8.26 -3.62 -4.72
N ALA A 41 -7.22 -3.71 -3.91
CA ALA A 41 -6.75 -4.98 -3.35
C ALA A 41 -7.79 -5.63 -2.43
N ALA A 42 -8.40 -4.83 -1.54
CA ALA A 42 -9.47 -5.30 -0.64
C ALA A 42 -10.69 -5.78 -1.40
N LEU A 43 -11.06 -5.11 -2.50
CA LEU A 43 -12.17 -5.50 -3.37
C LEU A 43 -11.93 -6.89 -3.98
N ILE A 44 -10.71 -7.17 -4.46
CA ILE A 44 -10.35 -8.47 -5.06
C ILE A 44 -10.39 -9.57 -4.01
N CYS A 45 -9.81 -9.33 -2.83
CA CYS A 45 -9.88 -10.27 -1.71
C CYS A 45 -11.33 -10.53 -1.27
N GLY A 46 -12.14 -9.47 -1.18
CA GLY A 46 -13.55 -9.56 -0.79
C GLY A 46 -14.40 -10.35 -1.77
N PHE A 47 -14.31 -10.05 -3.07
CA PHE A 47 -15.05 -10.79 -4.09
C PHE A 47 -14.60 -12.24 -4.25
N SER A 48 -13.31 -12.51 -4.02
CA SER A 48 -12.77 -13.87 -4.10
C SER A 48 -13.02 -14.69 -2.83
N GLY A 49 -13.69 -14.12 -1.82
CA GLY A 49 -13.98 -14.80 -0.56
C GLY A 49 -12.73 -15.19 0.22
N VAL A 50 -11.65 -14.40 0.13
CA VAL A 50 -10.39 -14.69 0.83
C VAL A 50 -10.63 -14.65 2.34
N LEU A 51 -10.55 -15.82 2.99
CA LEU A 51 -10.73 -15.96 4.43
C LEU A 51 -9.39 -15.95 5.16
N ALA A 52 -9.34 -15.20 6.26
CA ALA A 52 -8.25 -15.26 7.22
C ALA A 52 -8.51 -16.39 8.24
N SER A 53 -7.49 -17.21 8.51
CA SER A 53 -7.49 -18.24 9.55
C SER A 53 -7.38 -17.65 10.96
N SER A 54 -6.76 -16.47 11.08
CA SER A 54 -6.50 -15.80 12.34
C SER A 54 -6.57 -14.28 12.18
N ILE A 55 -6.90 -13.59 13.27
CA ILE A 55 -6.69 -12.15 13.38
C ILE A 55 -5.21 -11.93 13.70
N GLY A 56 -4.51 -11.16 12.88
CA GLY A 56 -3.10 -10.82 13.11
C GLY A 56 -2.17 -11.69 12.27
N VAL A 57 -1.38 -11.11 11.37
CA VAL A 57 -0.25 -10.23 11.61
C VAL A 57 -0.29 -9.04 10.63
N GLY A 58 0.10 -7.84 11.06
CA GLY A 58 0.18 -6.66 10.17
C GLY A 58 1.42 -6.70 9.26
N GLY A 59 1.40 -5.96 8.16
CA GLY A 59 2.54 -5.85 7.24
C GLY A 59 2.71 -7.06 6.31
N LEU A 60 3.94 -7.27 5.83
CA LEU A 60 4.35 -8.39 4.97
C LEU A 60 4.03 -9.78 5.55
N PRO A 61 4.15 -10.02 6.88
CA PRO A 61 3.77 -11.29 7.48
C PRO A 61 2.25 -11.58 7.46
N GLY A 62 1.40 -10.65 7.04
CA GLY A 62 -0.05 -10.85 6.98
C GLY A 62 -0.51 -11.98 6.05
N ILE A 63 0.34 -12.45 5.14
CA ILE A 63 0.06 -13.66 4.34
C ILE A 63 -0.10 -14.91 5.22
N LEU A 64 0.58 -14.96 6.37
CA LEU A 64 0.51 -16.08 7.32
C LEU A 64 -0.87 -16.20 7.99
N SER A 65 -1.64 -15.11 7.98
CA SER A 65 -3.01 -15.09 8.50
C SER A 65 -4.03 -15.59 7.49
N ILE A 66 -3.67 -15.73 6.21
CA ILE A 66 -4.57 -16.14 5.14
C ILE A 66 -4.52 -17.66 4.97
N GLN A 67 -5.68 -18.29 4.74
CA GLN A 67 -5.73 -19.72 4.45
C GLN A 67 -4.90 -20.04 3.20
N HIS A 68 -4.12 -21.13 3.24
CA HIS A 68 -3.17 -21.53 2.18
C HIS A 68 -3.82 -21.59 0.79
N GLN A 69 -5.09 -21.98 0.71
CA GLN A 69 -5.85 -22.02 -0.55
C GLN A 69 -5.97 -20.67 -1.27
N PHE A 70 -5.91 -19.55 -0.53
CA PHE A 70 -6.08 -18.20 -1.07
C PHE A 70 -4.76 -17.44 -1.24
N TRP A 71 -3.61 -18.06 -0.99
CA TRP A 71 -2.30 -17.38 -1.09
C TRP A 71 -2.04 -16.80 -2.48
N GLY A 72 -2.47 -17.48 -3.55
CA GLY A 72 -2.34 -16.98 -4.92
C GLY A 72 -3.15 -15.69 -5.14
N THR A 73 -4.43 -15.69 -4.76
CA THR A 73 -5.30 -14.52 -4.85
C THR A 73 -4.79 -13.37 -3.98
N PHE A 74 -4.31 -13.67 -2.78
CA PHE A 74 -3.72 -12.68 -1.87
C PHE A 74 -2.45 -12.06 -2.45
N ALA A 75 -1.58 -12.86 -3.09
CA ALA A 75 -0.38 -12.34 -3.76
C ALA A 75 -0.74 -11.39 -4.91
N ILE A 76 -1.76 -11.72 -5.69
CA ILE A 76 -2.27 -10.84 -6.76
C ILE A 76 -2.83 -9.54 -6.17
N ALA A 77 -3.64 -9.63 -5.10
CA ALA A 77 -4.15 -8.45 -4.41
C ALA A 77 -3.02 -7.58 -3.87
N MET A 78 -1.94 -8.17 -3.36
CA MET A 78 -0.78 -7.44 -2.86
C MET A 78 0.03 -6.76 -3.97
N LEU A 79 0.18 -7.42 -5.11
CA LEU A 79 0.76 -6.79 -6.31
C LEU A 79 -0.04 -5.56 -6.73
N ILE A 80 -1.37 -5.64 -6.68
CA ILE A 80 -2.26 -4.51 -7.01
C ILE A 80 -2.17 -3.40 -5.96
N ALA A 81 -2.09 -3.76 -4.67
CA ALA A 81 -1.89 -2.81 -3.58
C ALA A 81 -0.58 -2.02 -3.70
N ILE A 82 0.43 -2.55 -4.41
CA ILE A 82 1.70 -1.86 -4.66
C ILE A 82 1.65 -1.12 -6.01
N ALA A 83 1.21 -1.79 -7.08
CA ALA A 83 1.27 -1.27 -8.43
C ALA A 83 0.33 -0.07 -8.63
N VAL A 84 -0.90 -0.12 -8.10
CA VAL A 84 -1.89 0.94 -8.28
C VAL A 84 -1.46 2.25 -7.60
N PRO A 85 -1.04 2.25 -6.31
CA PRO A 85 -0.55 3.47 -5.68
C PRO A 85 0.71 4.01 -6.34
N VAL A 86 1.65 3.16 -6.74
CA VAL A 86 2.88 3.61 -7.40
C VAL A 86 2.56 4.28 -8.73
N ALA A 87 1.73 3.64 -9.57
CA ALA A 87 1.33 4.20 -10.85
C ALA A 87 0.59 5.54 -10.67
N LEU A 88 -0.40 5.60 -9.79
CA LEU A 88 -1.17 6.82 -9.51
C LEU A 88 -0.29 7.92 -8.92
N THR A 89 0.59 7.60 -7.99
CA THR A 89 1.50 8.58 -7.37
C THR A 89 2.47 9.15 -8.39
N VAL A 90 3.03 8.33 -9.29
CA VAL A 90 3.93 8.81 -10.36
C VAL A 90 3.18 9.69 -11.36
N ILE A 91 1.97 9.31 -11.77
CA ILE A 91 1.15 10.12 -12.69
C ILE A 91 0.78 11.46 -12.05
N MET A 92 0.29 11.45 -10.81
CA MET A 92 -0.08 12.67 -10.07
C MET A 92 1.13 13.57 -9.81
N TYR A 93 2.28 12.98 -9.47
CA TYR A 93 3.52 13.72 -9.29
C TYR A 93 3.94 14.40 -10.59
N LYS A 94 3.99 13.68 -11.71
CA LYS A 94 4.30 14.28 -13.03
C LYS A 94 3.34 15.39 -13.42
N ARG A 95 2.04 15.25 -13.12
CA ARG A 95 1.03 16.29 -13.39
C ARG A 95 1.25 17.53 -12.53
N LYS A 96 1.49 17.37 -11.23
CA LYS A 96 1.72 18.50 -10.31
C LYS A 96 3.08 19.20 -10.57
N MET A 97 4.10 18.44 -10.96
CA MET A 97 5.38 18.97 -11.47
C MET A 97 5.16 19.82 -12.73
N ALA A 98 4.40 19.32 -13.70
CA ALA A 98 4.09 20.05 -14.93
C ALA A 98 3.22 21.30 -14.68
N ALA A 99 2.40 21.30 -13.62
CA ALA A 99 1.62 22.44 -13.17
C ALA A 99 2.42 23.45 -12.32
N GLY A 100 3.69 23.16 -11.99
CA GLY A 100 4.54 24.03 -11.17
C GLY A 100 4.15 24.09 -9.69
N GLU A 101 3.33 23.16 -9.19
CA GLU A 101 2.87 23.14 -7.80
C GLU A 101 3.87 22.50 -6.82
N ILE A 102 4.87 21.80 -7.36
CA ILE A 102 5.92 21.09 -6.62
C ILE A 102 7.21 21.18 -7.44
N GLU A 103 8.32 21.42 -6.74
CA GLU A 103 9.68 21.52 -7.28
C GLU A 103 10.34 20.14 -7.45
#